data_AF-A0A9D6YU86-F1
#
_entry.id   AF-A0A9D6YU86-F1
#
_cell.length_a   1.000
_cell.length_b   1.000
_cell.length_c   1.000
_cell.angle_alpha   90.00
_cell.angle_beta   90.00
_cell.angle_gamma   90.00
#
_symmetry.space_group_name_H-M   'P 1'
#
loop_
_entity.id
_entity.type
_entity.pdbx_description
1 polymer ?
#
loop_
_entity_poly.entity_id
_entity_poly.type
_entity_poly.pdbx_seq_one_letter_code
_entity_poly.pdbx_strand_id
1 'polypeptide(L)'
;MKTLSQVLFWLGIASIPLSWAMWYFGADIEMGRQVMGNIADPALKAVLKEAHAERWGIFVGIWPVTLLVLSYILEKKSAGNKG
;
A
#
# COMPACT_ATOMS: atom_id res chain seq x y z
N MET A 1 2.23 14.16 -20.97
CA MET A 1 1.98 12.94 -20.17
C MET A 1 3.25 12.16 -19.81
N LYS A 2 4.37 12.32 -20.53
CA LYS A 2 5.66 11.66 -20.18
C LYS A 2 6.11 11.90 -18.74
N THR A 3 6.11 13.15 -18.26
CA THR A 3 6.51 13.49 -16.88
C THR A 3 5.63 12.80 -15.83
N LEU A 4 4.32 12.71 -16.08
CA LEU A 4 3.38 12.07 -15.16
C LEU A 4 3.59 10.55 -15.08
N SER A 5 3.80 9.89 -16.22
CA SER A 5 4.14 8.47 -16.26
C SER A 5 5.46 8.18 -15.53
N GLN A 6 6.49 9.00 -15.75
CA GLN A 6 7.77 8.86 -15.07
C GLN A 6 7.66 9.04 -13.56
N VAL A 7 6.86 10.01 -13.09
CA VAL A 7 6.60 10.21 -11.65
C VAL A 7 5.89 8.99 -11.06
N LEU A 8 4.85 8.46 -11.72
CA LEU A 8 4.13 7.26 -11.27
C LEU A 8 5.03 6.02 -11.25
N PHE A 9 5.95 5.90 -12.19
CA PHE A 9 6.92 4.81 -12.23
C PHE A 9 7.87 4.86 -11.02
N TRP A 10 8.45 6.03 -10.75
CA TRP A 10 9.33 6.21 -9.58
C TRP A 10 8.59 6.07 -8.25
N LEU A 11 7.35 6.57 -8.16
CA LEU A 11 6.47 6.33 -7.01
C LEU A 11 6.14 4.86 -6.86
N GLY A 12 5.91 4.13 -7.95
CA GLY A 12 5.72 2.68 -7.96
C GLY A 12 6.92 1.96 -7.34
N ILE A 13 8.13 2.27 -7.79
CA ILE A 13 9.37 1.69 -7.23
C ILE A 13 9.53 2.08 -5.75
N ALA A 14 9.37 3.36 -5.41
CA ALA A 14 9.50 3.83 -4.03
C ALA A 14 8.44 3.24 -3.09
N SER A 15 7.25 2.93 -3.62
CA SER A 15 6.19 2.30 -2.85
C SER A 15 6.51 0.87 -2.44
N ILE A 16 7.41 0.15 -3.13
CA ILE A 16 7.78 -1.22 -2.75
C ILE A 16 8.40 -1.28 -1.33
N PRO A 17 9.49 -0.55 -1.02
CA PRO A 17 10.06 -0.55 0.32
C PRO A 17 9.15 0.13 1.34
N LEU A 18 8.41 1.18 0.95
CA LEU A 18 7.43 1.80 1.83
C LEU A 18 6.31 0.82 2.20
N SER A 19 5.88 0.00 1.25
CA SER A 19 4.84 -0.99 1.47
C SER A 19 5.30 -2.09 2.43
N TRP A 20 6.53 -2.55 2.26
CA TRP A 20 7.13 -3.50 3.19
C TRP A 20 7.29 -2.90 4.60
N ALA A 21 7.76 -1.66 4.71
CA ALA A 21 7.89 -0.96 6.00
C ALA A 21 6.52 -0.77 6.67
N MET A 22 5.50 -0.34 5.92
CA MET A 22 4.15 -0.16 6.44
C MET A 22 3.50 -1.49 6.87
N TRP A 23 3.80 -2.60 6.22
CA TRP A 23 3.36 -3.93 6.69
C TRP A 23 4.06 -4.33 7.98
N TYR A 24 5.38 -4.10 8.09
CA TYR A 24 6.15 -4.43 9.30
C TYR A 24 5.75 -3.59 10.51
N PHE A 25 5.58 -2.27 10.32
CA PHE A 25 5.23 -1.34 11.41
C PHE A 25 3.72 -1.16 11.61
N GLY A 26 2.87 -1.58 10.66
CA GLY A 26 1.42 -1.32 10.67
C GLY A 26 0.68 -1.86 11.88
N ALA A 27 1.16 -2.96 12.50
CA ALA A 27 0.60 -3.49 13.74
C ALA A 27 0.81 -2.57 14.96
N ASP A 28 1.86 -1.74 14.91
CA ASP A 28 2.24 -0.79 15.97
C ASP A 28 1.79 0.64 15.65
N ILE A 29 1.56 0.97 14.37
CA ILE A 29 1.05 2.27 13.92
C ILE A 29 -0.42 2.41 14.34
N GLU A 30 -0.60 3.14 15.44
CA GLU A 30 -1.77 3.78 16.09
C GLU A 30 -3.23 3.52 15.66
N MET A 31 -3.55 3.13 14.42
CA MET A 31 -4.94 2.87 13.99
C MET A 31 -5.61 1.71 14.72
N GLY A 32 -4.83 0.74 15.21
CA GLY A 32 -5.34 -0.32 16.10
C GLY A 32 -5.53 0.13 17.55
N ARG A 33 -4.87 1.21 18.00
CA ARG A 33 -4.73 1.53 19.43
C ARG A 33 -6.05 1.87 20.13
N GLN A 34 -6.96 2.57 19.45
CA GLN A 34 -8.27 2.93 20.02
C GLN A 34 -9.19 1.71 20.20
N VAL A 35 -9.19 0.75 19.26
CA VAL A 35 -10.05 -0.44 19.33
C VAL A 35 -9.39 -1.54 20.17
N MET A 36 -8.07 -1.73 20.04
CA MET A 36 -7.29 -2.78 20.69
C MET A 36 -6.88 -2.44 22.13
N GLY A 37 -6.98 -1.17 22.52
CA GLY A 37 -6.73 -0.70 23.88
C GLY A 37 -7.84 -1.06 24.87
N ASN A 38 -9.07 -1.22 24.39
CA ASN A 38 -10.26 -1.51 25.21
C ASN A 38 -10.57 -3.02 25.33
N ILE A 39 -9.77 -3.90 24.72
CA ILE A 39 -9.97 -5.35 24.77
C ILE A 39 -9.22 -5.92 25.96
N ALA A 40 -9.97 -6.42 26.95
CA ALA A 40 -9.42 -7.05 28.15
C ALA A 40 -8.91 -8.48 27.91
N ASP A 41 -9.46 -9.19 26.92
CA ASP A 41 -9.08 -10.56 26.61
C ASP A 41 -7.82 -10.63 25.70
N PRO A 42 -6.70 -11.22 26.18
CA PRO A 42 -5.48 -11.33 25.38
C PRO A 42 -5.63 -12.26 24.16
N ALA A 43 -6.49 -13.27 24.21
CA ALA A 43 -6.67 -14.20 23.09
C ALA A 43 -7.37 -13.52 21.90
N LEU A 44 -8.49 -12.84 22.16
CA LEU A 44 -9.19 -12.06 21.14
C LEU A 44 -8.32 -10.94 20.55
N LYS A 45 -7.50 -10.29 21.37
CA LYS A 45 -6.57 -9.24 20.92
C LYS A 45 -5.51 -9.78 19.96
N ALA A 46 -4.99 -10.99 20.17
CA ALA A 46 -4.01 -11.60 19.27
C ALA A 46 -4.60 -11.84 17.88
N VAL A 47 -5.79 -12.45 17.81
CA VAL A 47 -6.48 -12.75 16.54
C VAL A 47 -6.83 -11.48 15.76
N LEU A 48 -7.25 -10.42 16.45
CA LEU A 48 -7.53 -9.13 15.81
C LEU A 48 -6.26 -8.44 15.26
N LYS A 49 -5.11 -8.59 15.93
CA LYS A 49 -3.83 -8.06 15.41
C LYS A 49 -3.45 -8.76 14.12
N GLU A 50 -3.58 -10.09 14.10
CA GLU A 50 -3.26 -10.91 12.94
C GLU A 50 -4.17 -10.57 11.76
N ALA A 51 -5.50 -10.58 11.96
CA ALA A 51 -6.46 -10.21 10.93
C ALA A 51 -6.28 -8.77 10.41
N HIS A 52 -5.88 -7.84 11.28
CA HIS A 52 -5.55 -6.48 10.88
C HIS A 52 -4.29 -6.44 10.03
N ALA A 53 -3.22 -7.12 10.43
CA ALA A 53 -1.95 -7.20 9.71
C ALA A 53 -2.11 -7.82 8.31
N GLU A 54 -2.94 -8.86 8.18
CA GLU A 54 -3.27 -9.48 6.89
C GLU A 54 -3.96 -8.49 5.95
N ARG A 55 -5.01 -7.81 6.43
CA ARG A 55 -5.76 -6.81 5.65
C ARG A 55 -4.89 -5.61 5.27
N TRP A 56 -4.03 -5.17 6.19
CA TRP A 56 -3.07 -4.10 5.94
C TRP A 56 -2.02 -4.50 4.90
N GLY A 57 -1.51 -5.73 4.98
CA GLY A 57 -0.57 -6.26 3.99
C GLY A 57 -1.15 -6.25 2.58
N ILE A 58 -2.42 -6.66 2.42
CA ILE A 58 -3.11 -6.61 1.11
C ILE A 58 -3.28 -5.17 0.63
N PHE A 59 -3.77 -4.27 1.50
CA PHE A 59 -3.96 -2.87 1.15
C PHE A 59 -2.66 -2.21 0.69
N VAL A 60 -1.58 -2.49 1.39
CA VAL A 60 -0.27 -1.89 1.13
C VAL A 60 0.43 -2.54 -0.07
N GLY A 61 0.27 -3.85 -0.28
CA GLY A 61 0.80 -4.57 -1.43
C GLY A 61 0.16 -4.18 -2.77
N ILE A 62 -1.01 -3.55 -2.76
CA ILE A 62 -1.70 -3.14 -4.00
C ILE A 62 -1.10 -1.87 -4.63
N TRP A 63 -0.46 -1.01 -3.83
CA TRP A 63 0.03 0.29 -4.28
C TRP A 63 1.12 0.21 -5.36
N PRO A 64 2.16 -0.63 -5.23
CA PRO A 64 3.21 -0.75 -6.25
C PRO A 64 2.65 -1.17 -7.61
N VAL A 65 1.82 -2.22 -7.61
CA VAL A 65 1.19 -2.73 -8.84
C VAL A 65 0.32 -1.65 -9.48
N THR A 66 -0.50 -0.97 -8.68
CA THR A 66 -1.41 0.08 -9.17
C THR A 66 -0.62 1.22 -9.83
N LEU A 67 0.43 1.73 -9.17
CA LEU A 67 1.24 2.84 -9.65
C LEU A 67 2.01 2.48 -10.92
N LEU A 68 2.58 1.28 -11.00
CA LEU A 68 3.30 0.78 -12.18
C LEU A 68 2.38 0.50 -13.37
N VAL A 69 1.18 -0.03 -13.13
CA VAL A 69 0.19 -0.23 -14.21
C VAL A 69 -0.31 1.12 -14.73
N LEU A 70 -0.56 2.08 -13.85
CA LEU A 70 -0.93 3.45 -14.25
C LEU A 70 0.17 4.14 -15.05
N SER A 71 1.45 3.98 -14.66
CA SER A 71 2.57 4.55 -15.43
C SER A 71 2.61 3.98 -16.85
N TYR A 72 2.39 2.67 -17.01
CA TYR A 72 2.34 2.00 -18.30
C TYR A 72 1.16 2.47 -19.16
N ILE A 73 -0.05 2.55 -18.60
CA ILE A 73 -1.25 2.99 -19.33
C ILE A 73 -1.08 4.44 -19.82
N LEU A 74 -0.55 5.32 -18.97
CA LEU A 74 -0.33 6.73 -19.31
C LEU A 74 0.74 6.91 -20.39
N GLU A 75 1.79 6.08 -20.36
CA GLU A 75 2.81 6.08 -21.41
C GLU A 75 2.23 5.65 -22.75
N LYS A 76 1.48 4.54 -22.76
CA LYS A 76 0.80 4.04 -23.97
C LYS A 76 -0.19 5.06 -24.53
N LYS A 77 -1.00 5.69 -23.68
CA LYS A 77 -1.92 6.75 -24.09
C LYS A 77 -1.18 7.96 -24.67
N SER A 78 -0.04 8.33 -24.08
CA SER A 78 0.79 9.42 -24.61
C SER A 78 1.43 9.10 -25.96
N ALA A 79 1.72 7.83 -26.24
CA ALA A 79 2.30 7.39 -27.51
C ALA A 79 1.24 7.33 -28.62
N GLY A 80 0.03 6.85 -28.33
CA GLY A 80 -1.08 6.81 -29.29
C GLY A 80 -1.63 8.19 -29.68
N ASN A 81 -1.43 9.22 -28.86
CA ASN A 81 -1.90 10.60 -29.13
C ASN A 81 -0.92 11.44 -29.98
N LYS A 82 0.08 10.80 -30.61
CA LYS A 82 1.10 11.43 -31.47
C LYS A 82 1.03 10.99 -32.95
N GLY A 83 0.08 10.12 -33.30
CA GLY A 83 -0.28 9.80 -34.69
C GLY A 83 -1.55 10.56 -35.06
#